data_AF-A0A2C6KRB9-F1
#
_entry.id   AF-A0A2C6KRB9-F1
#
_cell.length_a   1.000
_cell.length_b   1.000
_cell.length_c   1.000
_cell.angle_alpha   90.00
_cell.angle_beta   90.00
_cell.angle_gamma   90.00
#
_symmetry.space_group_name_H-M   'P 1'
#
loop_
_entity.id
_entity.type
_entity.pdbx_description
1 polymer ?
#
loop_
_entity_poly.entity_id
_entity_poly.type
_entity_poly.pdbx_seq_one_letter_code
_entity_poly.pdbx_strand_id
1 'polypeptide(L)'
;MNNTYGVPASAYMHVMLRTLLSLHYAQFVTLRGVPYDWRLPPWQLNYDLLKKDIEDRYEELHQRKVELISHSLGGIVLCYFLNKVVDQEWKDKYIGSFTLVAPATGGSFKAIKSLLSGYNDAADFDIWNVMDISLFPAILLRDLLQTMGSIYALLPDPAIYGTERVIVRVARPSKTGDRTFVPSSAGVNIEELSPQEGLTADEMRRRLEAIDGTPMGDVKSEKEHGTTVPDLIGESRKEKLSGSAADGEPDLYVYKLSETFGFGSENDRAGLTDSATEEDREKEAEERRQAVLREIEELNRVPHEERAARQRARHKQHVEREQKRLQEALRLAESQGLEEDVYTLSNWTSLLPANLQQRVLTAREKMAGVVADPGVPVRCIWSKFSYPTTDVAYYYPWGNLDRHPIPIFDYGDDTVPLPSLSLCASWPSTVKTTVLDNLDHMYIFADRGFNKIIYNMFSPVPAAGAQPTVLYPSEAKSF
;
A
#
# COMPACT_ATOMS: atom_id res chain seq x y z
N MET A 1 15.57 26.05 -9.45
CA MET A 1 15.27 26.88 -8.27
C MET A 1 14.36 26.10 -7.32
N ASN A 2 14.82 25.95 -6.07
CA ASN A 2 14.20 25.41 -4.85
C ASN A 2 13.68 23.96 -4.80
N ASN A 3 14.62 23.03 -4.63
CA ASN A 3 14.48 21.69 -4.04
C ASN A 3 14.42 21.74 -2.50
N THR A 4 13.55 22.56 -1.90
CA THR A 4 13.58 22.77 -0.44
C THR A 4 12.51 22.06 0.36
N TYR A 5 11.57 21.30 -0.25
CA TYR A 5 10.62 20.44 0.51
C TYR A 5 10.27 19.13 -0.22
N GLY A 6 10.21 18.05 0.56
CA GLY A 6 10.36 16.65 0.15
C GLY A 6 11.80 16.19 0.40
N VAL A 7 12.04 14.92 0.78
CA VAL A 7 13.39 14.37 0.67
C VAL A 7 13.77 14.53 -0.81
N PRO A 8 14.81 15.30 -1.18
CA PRO A 8 15.10 15.59 -2.58
C PRO A 8 15.33 14.32 -3.42
N ALA A 9 15.67 13.21 -2.76
CA ALA A 9 15.78 11.88 -3.34
C ALA A 9 14.42 11.19 -3.63
N SER A 10 13.30 11.59 -3.00
CA SER A 10 12.03 10.87 -3.08
C SER A 10 10.86 11.60 -3.75
N ALA A 11 10.87 12.94 -3.85
CA ALA A 11 9.84 13.74 -4.54
C ALA A 11 8.36 13.45 -4.14
N TYR A 12 8.13 12.87 -2.97
CA TYR A 12 6.86 12.26 -2.53
C TYR A 12 5.59 13.12 -2.73
N MET A 13 5.45 14.27 -2.06
CA MET A 13 4.30 15.19 -2.25
C MET A 13 4.60 16.37 -3.19
N HIS A 14 5.73 16.33 -3.91
CA HIS A 14 6.28 17.52 -4.56
C HIS A 14 5.35 18.13 -5.62
N VAL A 15 4.75 17.28 -6.48
CA VAL A 15 3.87 17.76 -7.56
C VAL A 15 2.57 18.36 -7.01
N MET A 16 1.98 17.74 -5.98
CA MET A 16 0.81 18.28 -5.28
C MET A 16 1.11 19.64 -4.65
N LEU A 17 2.25 19.77 -3.96
CA LEU A 17 2.64 21.05 -3.36
C LEU A 17 2.84 22.12 -4.43
N ARG A 18 3.45 21.79 -5.57
CA ARG A 18 3.58 22.73 -6.70
C ARG A 18 2.23 23.17 -7.25
N THR A 19 1.24 22.27 -7.29
CA THR A 19 -0.13 22.60 -7.67
C THR A 19 -0.76 23.61 -6.70
N LEU A 20 -0.54 23.46 -5.39
CA LEU A 20 -1.04 24.44 -4.42
C LEU A 20 -0.28 25.78 -4.51
N LEU A 21 1.03 25.76 -4.73
CA LEU A 21 1.82 26.98 -4.91
C LEU A 21 1.40 27.76 -6.17
N SER A 22 0.99 27.08 -7.26
CA SER A 22 0.47 27.75 -8.46
C SER A 22 -0.89 28.43 -8.23
N LEU A 23 -1.59 28.06 -7.15
CA LEU A 23 -2.81 28.71 -6.66
C LEU A 23 -2.53 29.86 -5.68
N HIS A 24 -1.29 30.34 -5.61
CA HIS A 24 -0.84 31.43 -4.73
C HIS A 24 -0.88 31.08 -3.23
N TYR A 25 -0.88 29.80 -2.87
CA TYR A 25 -0.55 29.42 -1.50
C TYR A 25 0.90 29.79 -1.20
N ALA A 26 1.13 30.36 -0.02
CA ALA A 26 2.43 30.77 0.44
C ALA A 26 2.96 29.76 1.46
N GLN A 27 4.16 29.26 1.21
CA GLN A 27 4.86 28.35 2.12
C GLN A 27 5.00 29.01 3.49
N PHE A 28 4.80 28.22 4.54
CA PHE A 28 4.86 28.66 5.95
C PHE A 28 3.80 29.65 6.38
N VAL A 29 2.97 30.16 5.47
CA VAL A 29 1.90 31.10 5.82
C VAL A 29 0.56 30.41 5.64
N THR A 30 0.17 30.12 4.40
CA THR A 30 -1.12 29.48 4.07
C THR A 30 -0.97 28.00 3.72
N LEU A 31 0.26 27.51 3.53
CA LEU A 31 0.57 26.10 3.29
C LEU A 31 1.70 25.65 4.22
N ARG A 32 1.43 24.70 5.10
CA ARG A 32 2.37 24.17 6.08
C ARG A 32 2.39 22.65 6.06
N GLY A 33 3.59 22.09 6.12
CA GLY A 33 3.77 20.68 6.40
C GLY A 33 3.81 20.46 7.91
N VAL A 34 3.15 19.40 8.38
CA VAL A 34 3.17 18.97 9.79
C VAL A 34 3.89 17.63 9.87
N PRO A 35 5.24 17.62 9.85
CA PRO A 35 5.99 16.39 10.03
C PRO A 35 5.84 15.89 11.48
N TYR A 36 5.88 14.57 11.65
CA TYR A 36 5.86 13.90 12.94
C TYR A 36 6.80 12.70 12.90
N ASP A 37 7.16 12.16 14.07
CA ASP A 37 7.92 10.91 14.15
C ASP A 37 7.02 9.74 13.77
N TRP A 38 7.07 9.35 12.50
CA TRP A 38 6.25 8.29 11.92
C TRP A 38 6.57 6.88 12.45
N ARG A 39 7.61 6.73 13.28
CA ARG A 39 7.90 5.47 13.97
C ARG A 39 7.00 5.29 15.19
N LEU A 40 6.52 6.39 15.76
CA LEU A 40 5.66 6.38 16.93
C LEU A 40 4.20 6.10 16.52
N PRO A 41 3.44 5.39 17.37
CA PRO A 41 2.02 5.21 17.16
C PRO A 41 1.24 6.51 17.44
N PRO A 42 0.01 6.67 16.91
CA PRO A 42 -0.79 7.88 17.08
C PRO A 42 -0.97 8.32 18.54
N TRP A 43 -1.09 7.38 19.49
CA TRP A 43 -1.30 7.68 20.91
C TRP A 43 -0.04 8.12 21.68
N GLN A 44 1.13 8.14 21.04
CA GLN A 44 2.38 8.66 21.62
C GLN A 44 2.84 9.97 21.00
N LEU A 45 2.13 10.47 19.98
CA LEU A 45 2.46 11.74 19.34
C LEU A 45 2.02 12.92 20.21
N ASN A 46 2.78 14.02 20.14
CA ASN A 46 2.42 15.28 20.79
C ASN A 46 1.56 16.12 19.83
N TYR A 47 0.28 16.24 20.14
CA TYR A 47 -0.67 17.00 19.33
C TYR A 47 -0.84 18.46 19.78
N ASP A 48 -0.22 18.88 20.90
CA ASP A 48 -0.35 20.27 21.38
C ASP A 48 0.25 21.25 20.37
N LEU A 49 1.34 20.86 19.71
CA LEU A 49 1.97 21.65 18.65
C LEU A 49 1.05 21.79 17.43
N LEU A 50 0.39 20.71 17.00
CA LEU A 50 -0.55 20.75 15.89
C LEU A 50 -1.78 21.60 16.23
N LYS A 51 -2.36 21.37 17.41
CA LYS A 51 -3.53 22.11 17.89
C LYS A 51 -3.23 23.61 17.94
N LYS A 52 -2.09 23.98 18.53
CA LYS A 52 -1.64 25.37 18.62
C LYS A 52 -1.37 25.98 17.24
N ASP A 53 -0.72 25.26 16.32
CA ASP A 53 -0.46 25.78 14.97
C ASP A 53 -1.78 26.06 14.23
N ILE A 54 -2.80 25.20 14.38
CA ILE A 54 -4.14 25.41 13.82
C ILE A 54 -4.81 26.65 14.42
N GLU A 55 -4.77 26.80 15.75
CA GLU A 55 -5.34 27.96 16.46
C GLU A 55 -4.66 29.27 16.05
N ASP A 56 -3.33 29.30 16.01
CA ASP A 56 -2.56 30.49 15.63
C ASP A 56 -2.86 30.88 14.16
N ARG A 57 -2.95 29.91 13.24
CA ARG A 57 -3.30 30.20 11.83
C ARG A 57 -4.72 30.70 11.67
N TYR A 58 -5.67 30.17 12.43
CA TYR A 58 -7.04 30.66 12.41
C TYR A 58 -7.09 32.14 12.78
N GLU A 59 -6.40 32.55 13.85
CA GLU A 59 -6.38 33.97 14.26
C GLU A 59 -5.61 34.85 13.25
N GLU A 60 -4.44 34.42 12.78
CA GLU A 60 -3.61 35.18 11.85
C GLU A 60 -4.23 35.33 10.46
N LEU A 61 -5.04 34.37 10.01
CA LEU A 61 -5.63 34.34 8.67
C LEU A 61 -7.10 34.74 8.65
N HIS A 62 -7.47 35.69 9.53
CA HIS A 62 -8.80 36.31 9.61
C HIS A 62 -9.92 35.30 9.90
N GLN A 63 -9.70 34.43 10.87
CA GLN A 63 -10.69 33.44 11.35
C GLN A 63 -11.15 32.47 10.25
N ARG A 64 -10.29 32.24 9.24
CA ARG A 64 -10.52 31.22 8.23
C ARG A 64 -10.16 29.86 8.81
N LYS A 65 -11.09 28.93 8.72
CA LYS A 65 -10.89 27.55 9.17
C LYS A 65 -9.77 26.87 8.37
N VAL A 66 -9.07 25.96 9.02
CA VAL A 66 -7.96 25.22 8.45
C VAL A 66 -8.46 23.99 7.69
N GLU A 67 -7.90 23.78 6.51
CA GLU A 67 -8.13 22.60 5.67
C GLU A 67 -7.00 21.60 5.89
N LEU A 68 -7.33 20.38 6.33
CA LEU A 68 -6.35 19.32 6.58
C LEU A 68 -6.21 18.41 5.35
N ILE A 69 -4.99 18.04 4.98
CA ILE A 69 -4.70 17.03 3.94
C ILE A 69 -3.77 15.98 4.54
N SER A 70 -4.08 14.71 4.34
CA SER A 70 -3.24 13.59 4.79
C SER A 70 -3.07 12.53 3.72
N HIS A 71 -2.02 11.71 3.87
CA HIS A 71 -1.78 10.51 3.08
C HIS A 71 -1.60 9.29 3.96
N SER A 72 -2.12 8.14 3.53
CA SER A 72 -1.80 6.83 4.12
C SER A 72 -1.97 6.81 5.65
N LEU A 73 -0.92 6.48 6.41
CA LEU A 73 -0.88 6.51 7.89
C LEU A 73 -1.27 7.88 8.47
N GLY A 74 -0.96 8.98 7.78
CA GLY A 74 -1.35 10.32 8.20
C GLY A 74 -2.88 10.48 8.35
N GLY A 75 -3.65 9.70 7.58
CA GLY A 75 -5.11 9.63 7.73
C GLY A 75 -5.51 9.12 9.12
N ILE A 76 -4.90 8.03 9.58
CA ILE A 76 -5.12 7.48 10.92
C ILE A 76 -4.67 8.46 12.01
N VAL A 77 -3.51 9.10 11.84
CA VAL A 77 -2.96 10.07 12.79
C VAL A 77 -3.89 11.27 12.97
N LEU A 78 -4.41 11.84 11.88
CA LEU A 78 -5.37 12.93 11.98
C LEU A 78 -6.75 12.48 12.46
N CYS A 79 -7.17 11.24 12.15
CA CYS A 79 -8.37 10.67 12.79
C CYS A 79 -8.18 10.56 14.31
N TYR A 80 -7.02 10.14 14.78
CA TYR A 80 -6.71 10.11 16.22
C TYR A 80 -6.81 11.50 16.84
N PHE A 81 -6.20 12.51 16.21
CA PHE A 81 -6.30 13.89 16.66
C PHE A 81 -7.77 14.35 16.78
N LEU A 82 -8.56 14.19 15.70
CA LEU A 82 -9.93 14.68 15.62
C LEU A 82 -10.94 13.90 16.48
N ASN A 83 -10.67 12.62 16.78
CA ASN A 83 -11.59 11.76 17.53
C ASN A 83 -11.19 11.53 18.99
N LYS A 84 -9.91 11.71 19.36
CA LYS A 84 -9.39 11.39 20.70
C LYS A 84 -8.76 12.58 21.43
N VAL A 85 -8.37 13.64 20.72
CA VAL A 85 -7.61 14.76 21.32
C VAL A 85 -8.45 16.02 21.44
N VAL A 86 -9.24 16.36 20.41
CA VAL A 86 -10.08 17.57 20.39
C VAL A 86 -11.57 17.24 20.46
N ASP A 87 -12.36 18.17 21.00
CA ASP A 87 -13.82 18.05 21.06
C ASP A 87 -14.50 18.62 19.80
N GLN A 88 -15.83 18.44 19.70
CA GLN A 88 -16.60 18.88 18.55
C GLN A 88 -16.69 20.40 18.43
N GLU A 89 -16.79 21.14 19.54
CA GLU A 89 -16.86 22.60 19.52
C GLU A 89 -15.57 23.20 18.94
N TRP A 90 -14.42 22.65 19.31
CA TRP A 90 -13.12 23.01 18.75
C TRP A 90 -13.07 22.71 17.25
N LYS A 91 -13.51 21.52 16.83
CA LYS A 91 -13.54 21.14 15.41
C LYS A 91 -14.44 22.08 14.58
N ASP A 92 -15.62 22.37 15.09
CA ASP A 92 -16.59 23.27 14.44
C ASP A 92 -16.04 24.68 14.29
N LYS A 93 -15.21 25.14 15.23
CA LYS A 93 -14.56 26.45 15.16
C LYS A 93 -13.39 26.48 14.18
N TYR A 94 -12.49 25.50 14.26
CA TYR A 94 -11.17 25.60 13.64
C TYR A 94 -11.01 24.83 12.31
N ILE A 95 -11.81 23.80 12.04
CA ILE A 95 -11.60 22.91 10.90
C ILE A 95 -12.62 23.17 9.78
N GLY A 96 -12.12 23.44 8.59
CA GLY A 96 -12.92 23.67 7.39
C GLY A 96 -13.28 22.35 6.72
N SER A 97 -12.28 21.49 6.53
CA SER A 97 -12.47 20.13 6.08
C SER A 97 -11.26 19.24 6.36
N PHE A 98 -11.43 17.95 6.14
CA PHE A 98 -10.38 16.95 6.17
C PHE A 98 -10.33 16.14 4.86
N THR A 99 -9.26 16.30 4.09
CA THR A 99 -9.00 15.55 2.86
C THR A 99 -8.08 14.37 3.13
N LEU A 100 -8.57 13.15 2.91
CA LEU A 100 -7.79 11.92 3.00
C LEU A 100 -7.39 11.46 1.61
N VAL A 101 -6.10 11.22 1.40
CA VAL A 101 -5.53 10.68 0.15
C VAL A 101 -4.95 9.29 0.43
N ALA A 102 -5.45 8.27 -0.27
CA ALA A 102 -5.08 6.86 -0.06
C ALA A 102 -5.01 6.46 1.43
N PRO A 103 -6.07 6.71 2.24
CA PRO A 103 -5.98 6.50 3.68
C PRO A 103 -5.92 5.03 4.05
N ALA A 104 -5.05 4.69 5.02
CA ALA A 104 -5.00 3.35 5.60
C ALA A 104 -6.03 3.16 6.72
N THR A 105 -7.24 3.72 6.58
CA THR A 105 -8.22 3.83 7.68
C THR A 105 -8.73 2.50 8.22
N GLY A 106 -8.57 1.40 7.50
CA GLY A 106 -8.80 0.05 8.03
C GLY A 106 -7.55 -0.78 8.29
N GLY A 107 -6.36 -0.20 8.13
CA GLY A 107 -5.08 -0.92 8.19
C GLY A 107 -4.71 -1.65 6.89
N SER A 108 -3.56 -2.33 6.90
CA SER A 108 -2.99 -3.09 5.78
C SER A 108 -2.39 -4.41 6.26
N PHE A 109 -2.55 -5.47 5.47
CA PHE A 109 -1.98 -6.78 5.78
C PHE A 109 -0.46 -6.81 5.64
N LYS A 110 0.15 -5.86 4.91
CA LYS A 110 1.60 -5.66 4.90
C LYS A 110 2.16 -5.42 6.32
N ALA A 111 1.38 -4.81 7.23
CA ALA A 111 1.77 -4.69 8.64
C ALA A 111 1.92 -6.06 9.32
N ILE A 112 1.07 -7.04 9.02
CA ILE A 112 1.19 -8.41 9.55
C ILE A 112 2.47 -9.08 9.01
N LYS A 113 2.71 -9.01 7.70
CA LYS A 113 3.96 -9.54 7.09
C LYS A 113 5.20 -8.93 7.72
N SER A 114 5.17 -7.62 7.98
CA SER A 114 6.28 -6.91 8.61
C SER A 114 6.62 -7.44 10.01
N LEU A 115 5.62 -7.90 10.78
CA LEU A 115 5.82 -8.46 12.11
C LEU A 115 6.27 -9.93 12.06
N LEU A 116 5.82 -10.70 11.06
CA LEU A 116 6.13 -12.13 10.94
C LEU A 116 7.49 -12.37 10.27
N SER A 117 7.67 -11.88 9.04
CA SER A 117 8.79 -12.24 8.15
C SER A 117 9.64 -11.06 7.67
N GLY A 118 9.22 -9.81 7.89
CA GLY A 118 9.91 -8.63 7.34
C GLY A 118 9.77 -8.49 5.81
N TYR A 119 10.62 -7.65 5.19
CA TYR A 119 10.65 -7.36 3.74
C TYR A 119 12.02 -7.71 3.13
N ASN A 120 12.06 -8.24 1.90
CA ASN A 120 13.32 -8.58 1.20
C ASN A 120 13.21 -8.68 -0.34
N ASP A 121 12.01 -8.71 -0.92
CA ASP A 121 11.86 -8.89 -2.37
C ASP A 121 11.86 -7.56 -3.09
N ALA A 122 12.57 -7.44 -4.24
CA ALA A 122 12.73 -6.25 -5.09
C ALA A 122 11.44 -5.44 -5.39
N ALA A 123 10.26 -6.04 -5.18
CA ALA A 123 8.94 -5.45 -5.32
C ALA A 123 8.34 -4.86 -4.02
N ASP A 124 8.79 -5.30 -2.83
CA ASP A 124 8.45 -4.67 -1.53
C ASP A 124 9.17 -3.32 -1.34
N PHE A 125 10.04 -2.95 -2.29
CA PHE A 125 10.94 -1.81 -2.19
C PHE A 125 10.24 -0.46 -2.40
N ASP A 126 9.04 -0.37 -2.99
CA ASP A 126 8.48 0.93 -3.41
C ASP A 126 8.11 1.90 -2.27
N ILE A 127 7.64 1.42 -1.10
CA ILE A 127 7.30 2.30 0.04
C ILE A 127 8.56 2.74 0.80
N TRP A 128 9.56 1.86 0.90
CA TRP A 128 10.76 2.07 1.71
C TRP A 128 11.93 2.69 0.92
N ASN A 129 11.88 2.65 -0.42
CA ASN A 129 12.76 3.40 -1.32
C ASN A 129 12.66 4.92 -1.10
N VAL A 130 11.54 5.42 -0.57
CA VAL A 130 11.34 6.84 -0.22
C VAL A 130 12.25 7.27 0.95
N MET A 131 12.75 6.32 1.75
CA MET A 131 13.53 6.57 2.97
C MET A 131 14.95 5.96 2.98
N ASP A 132 15.44 5.47 1.83
CA ASP A 132 16.79 4.86 1.70
C ASP A 132 17.04 3.65 2.64
N ILE A 133 15.96 2.95 3.04
CA ILE A 133 16.00 1.79 3.95
C ILE A 133 16.30 0.47 3.19
N SER A 134 16.50 0.56 1.87
CA SER A 134 16.73 -0.56 0.95
C SER A 134 18.07 -1.29 1.16
N LEU A 135 18.90 -0.83 2.10
CA LEU A 135 20.23 -1.39 2.41
C LEU A 135 20.24 -2.39 3.59
N PHE A 136 19.12 -2.62 4.27
CA PHE A 136 19.09 -3.48 5.46
C PHE A 136 18.73 -4.94 5.13
N PRO A 137 19.46 -5.93 5.69
CA PRO A 137 19.04 -7.33 5.69
C PRO A 137 17.61 -7.50 6.25
N ALA A 138 16.82 -8.37 5.63
CA ALA A 138 15.40 -8.58 5.96
C ALA A 138 15.11 -8.83 7.44
N ILE A 139 15.99 -9.57 8.12
CA ILE A 139 15.88 -9.89 9.56
C ILE A 139 16.08 -8.63 10.40
N LEU A 140 17.10 -7.82 10.09
CA LEU A 140 17.33 -6.55 10.79
C LEU A 140 16.19 -5.56 10.53
N LEU A 141 15.65 -5.55 9.31
CA LEU A 141 14.49 -4.76 8.96
C LEU A 141 13.24 -5.22 9.73
N ARG A 142 13.01 -6.53 9.86
CA ARG A 142 11.92 -7.07 10.69
C ARG A 142 12.05 -6.62 12.14
N ASP A 143 13.22 -6.81 12.74
CA ASP A 143 13.45 -6.48 14.14
C ASP A 143 13.25 -4.98 14.38
N LEU A 144 13.73 -4.14 13.45
CA LEU A 144 13.47 -2.70 13.45
C LEU A 144 11.97 -2.39 13.36
N LEU A 145 11.24 -2.98 12.42
CA LEU A 145 9.80 -2.75 12.21
C LEU A 145 8.97 -3.19 13.41
N GLN A 146 9.36 -4.27 14.10
CA GLN A 146 8.73 -4.71 15.35
C GLN A 146 8.89 -3.69 16.49
N THR A 147 9.89 -2.81 16.43
CA THR A 147 10.03 -1.71 17.41
C THR A 147 9.13 -0.51 17.10
N MET A 148 8.70 -0.32 15.85
CA MET A 148 7.93 0.84 15.41
C MET A 148 6.46 0.68 15.80
N GLY A 149 5.96 1.56 16.67
CA GLY A 149 4.57 1.52 17.13
C GLY A 149 3.56 1.82 16.02
N SER A 150 3.95 2.57 14.99
CA SER A 150 3.09 2.87 13.83
C SER A 150 2.68 1.63 13.04
N ILE A 151 3.53 0.60 12.99
CA ILE A 151 3.18 -0.70 12.35
C ILE A 151 1.98 -1.34 13.05
N TYR A 152 1.89 -1.24 14.38
CA TYR A 152 0.77 -1.77 15.13
C TYR A 152 -0.51 -0.96 14.94
N ALA A 153 -0.39 0.34 14.69
CA ALA A 153 -1.52 1.21 14.33
C ALA A 153 -2.07 0.93 12.91
N LEU A 154 -1.28 0.29 12.05
CA LEU A 154 -1.65 -0.12 10.69
C LEU A 154 -2.20 -1.55 10.60
N LEU A 155 -2.32 -2.26 11.72
CA LEU A 155 -2.86 -3.62 11.70
C LEU A 155 -4.32 -3.62 11.20
N PRO A 156 -4.70 -4.60 10.36
CA PRO A 156 -6.04 -4.67 9.82
C PRO A 156 -7.07 -4.85 10.94
N ASP A 157 -8.10 -4.00 10.90
CA ASP A 157 -9.16 -3.99 11.92
C ASP A 157 -10.16 -5.15 11.68
N PRO A 158 -10.33 -6.08 12.64
CA PRO A 158 -11.34 -7.13 12.53
C PRO A 158 -12.77 -6.62 12.38
N ALA A 159 -13.08 -5.40 12.83
CA ALA A 159 -14.40 -4.79 12.63
C ALA A 159 -14.70 -4.48 11.16
N ILE A 160 -13.67 -4.32 10.33
CA ILE A 160 -13.79 -4.02 8.89
C ILE A 160 -13.69 -5.30 8.06
N TYR A 161 -12.75 -6.17 8.39
CA TYR A 161 -12.43 -7.35 7.57
C TYR A 161 -13.09 -8.65 8.04
N GLY A 162 -13.68 -8.66 9.24
CA GLY A 162 -14.22 -9.85 9.89
C GLY A 162 -13.14 -10.67 10.64
N THR A 163 -13.51 -11.22 11.79
CA THR A 163 -12.58 -11.98 12.66
C THR A 163 -12.10 -13.30 12.02
N GLU A 164 -12.94 -13.94 11.22
CA GLU A 164 -12.70 -15.25 10.61
C GLU A 164 -11.98 -15.16 9.26
N ARG A 165 -11.63 -13.96 8.79
CA ARG A 165 -10.85 -13.81 7.56
C ARG A 165 -9.51 -14.51 7.72
N VAL A 166 -9.24 -15.48 6.84
CA VAL A 166 -7.95 -16.16 6.76
C VAL A 166 -6.88 -15.19 6.26
N ILE A 167 -5.75 -15.14 6.96
CA ILE A 167 -4.66 -14.20 6.67
C ILE A 167 -3.29 -14.85 6.59
N VAL A 168 -3.10 -16.00 7.24
CA VAL A 168 -1.85 -16.74 7.18
C VAL A 168 -2.17 -18.22 7.05
N ARG A 169 -1.53 -18.88 6.10
CA ARG A 169 -1.59 -20.32 5.87
C ARG A 169 -0.17 -20.87 5.89
N VAL A 170 0.09 -21.89 6.69
CA VAL A 170 1.43 -22.46 6.89
C VAL A 170 1.40 -23.95 6.54
N ALA A 171 2.16 -24.36 5.55
CA ALA A 171 2.28 -25.77 5.18
C ALA A 171 3.14 -26.53 6.19
N ARG A 172 2.68 -27.71 6.62
CA ARG A 172 3.32 -28.58 7.61
C ARG A 172 3.30 -30.04 7.15
N PRO A 173 4.29 -30.86 7.54
CA PRO A 173 4.17 -32.31 7.42
C PRO A 173 2.94 -32.82 8.18
N SER A 174 2.21 -33.80 7.62
CA SER A 174 1.07 -34.41 8.31
C SER A 174 1.49 -35.00 9.65
N LYS A 175 0.69 -34.74 10.69
CA LYS A 175 0.96 -35.23 12.06
C LYS A 175 0.81 -36.76 12.19
N THR A 176 0.32 -37.45 11.17
CA THR A 176 0.05 -38.91 11.18
C THR A 176 1.23 -39.79 10.78
N GLY A 177 2.42 -39.47 11.31
CA GLY A 177 3.65 -40.27 11.17
C GLY A 177 3.91 -41.27 12.32
N ASP A 178 2.98 -41.45 13.26
CA ASP A 178 3.07 -42.51 14.29
C ASP A 178 1.71 -43.18 14.48
N ARG A 179 1.54 -44.34 13.85
CA ARG A 179 0.38 -45.22 14.05
C ARG A 179 0.67 -46.14 15.24
N THR A 180 0.26 -45.74 16.43
CA THR A 180 -0.02 -46.67 17.53
C THR A 180 -1.38 -46.37 18.18
N PHE A 181 -1.95 -47.44 18.72
CA PHE A 181 -3.37 -47.76 18.89
C PHE A 181 -4.02 -47.13 20.14
N VAL A 182 -5.31 -46.79 20.05
CA VAL A 182 -6.16 -46.06 21.04
C VAL A 182 -6.55 -46.93 22.26
N PRO A 183 -7.03 -46.39 23.42
CA PRO A 183 -8.47 -46.05 23.55
C PRO A 183 -8.88 -44.88 24.49
N SER A 184 -9.88 -44.10 24.03
CA SER A 184 -11.08 -43.56 24.72
C SER A 184 -11.04 -43.02 26.17
N SER A 185 -11.45 -41.75 26.39
CA SER A 185 -12.75 -41.39 27.05
C SER A 185 -12.89 -39.89 27.39
N ALA A 186 -14.16 -39.41 27.35
CA ALA A 186 -14.79 -38.24 28.00
C ALA A 186 -14.20 -36.83 27.72
N GLY A 187 -14.90 -35.80 27.25
CA GLY A 187 -16.33 -35.47 27.22
C GLY A 187 -16.54 -34.16 28.01
N VAL A 188 -16.82 -33.02 27.35
CA VAL A 188 -17.43 -31.82 27.96
C VAL A 188 -18.19 -31.01 26.90
N ASN A 189 -19.46 -30.72 27.19
CA ASN A 189 -20.37 -29.79 26.52
C ASN A 189 -19.97 -28.34 26.78
N ILE A 190 -20.11 -27.45 25.77
CA ILE A 190 -20.29 -26.02 26.01
C ILE A 190 -21.55 -25.59 25.25
N GLU A 191 -22.48 -25.02 26.03
CA GLU A 191 -23.78 -24.50 25.64
C GLU A 191 -23.70 -23.30 24.68
N GLU A 192 -24.83 -23.11 23.99
CA GLU A 192 -25.16 -22.10 22.99
C GLU A 192 -24.94 -20.66 23.44
N LEU A 193 -24.40 -19.84 22.53
CA LEU A 193 -24.58 -18.39 22.50
C LEU A 193 -25.23 -18.03 21.16
N SER A 194 -26.44 -17.45 21.24
CA SER A 194 -27.27 -17.01 20.12
C SER A 194 -26.61 -15.91 19.28
N PRO A 195 -26.81 -15.85 17.95
CA PRO A 195 -26.26 -14.78 17.12
C PRO A 195 -27.04 -13.48 17.31
N GLN A 196 -26.35 -12.38 17.58
CA GLN A 196 -26.87 -11.04 17.27
C GLN A 196 -26.44 -10.66 15.86
N GLU A 197 -27.42 -10.22 15.07
CA GLU A 197 -27.33 -9.93 13.65
C GLU A 197 -26.37 -8.78 13.35
N GLY A 198 -25.19 -9.12 12.82
CA GLY A 198 -24.25 -8.20 12.20
C GLY A 198 -24.36 -8.28 10.67
N LEU A 199 -24.27 -7.13 10.02
CA LEU A 199 -24.30 -6.99 8.56
C LEU A 199 -23.18 -7.84 7.91
N THR A 200 -23.55 -8.73 6.99
CA THR A 200 -22.64 -9.67 6.35
C THR A 200 -21.77 -9.00 5.28
N ALA A 201 -20.62 -9.60 4.96
CA ALA A 201 -19.72 -9.13 3.90
C ALA A 201 -20.43 -9.02 2.53
N ASP A 202 -21.42 -9.88 2.27
CA ASP A 202 -22.24 -9.83 1.05
C ASP A 202 -23.18 -8.62 1.02
N GLU A 203 -23.64 -8.14 2.17
CA GLU A 203 -24.46 -6.94 2.27
C GLU A 203 -23.62 -5.67 2.07
N MET A 204 -22.37 -5.65 2.55
CA MET A 204 -21.43 -4.57 2.30
C MET A 204 -20.98 -4.53 0.82
N ARG A 205 -20.80 -5.71 0.20
CA ARG A 205 -20.51 -5.84 -1.24
C ARG A 205 -21.63 -5.28 -2.12
N ARG A 206 -22.89 -5.62 -1.82
CA ARG A 206 -24.06 -5.09 -2.55
C ARG A 206 -24.22 -3.58 -2.41
N ARG A 207 -23.85 -3.01 -1.25
CA ARG A 207 -23.84 -1.55 -1.05
C ARG A 207 -22.71 -0.85 -1.81
N LEU A 208 -21.57 -1.49 -2.00
CA LEU A 208 -20.48 -0.99 -2.84
C LEU A 208 -20.84 -1.05 -4.34
N GLU A 209 -21.54 -2.10 -4.78
CA GLU A 209 -22.06 -2.23 -6.14
C GLU A 209 -23.10 -1.15 -6.49
N ALA A 210 -23.87 -0.68 -5.51
CA ALA A 210 -24.83 0.42 -5.67
C ALA A 210 -24.16 1.80 -5.84
N ILE A 211 -22.87 1.94 -5.52
CA ILE A 211 -22.10 3.20 -5.61
C ILE A 211 -21.33 3.32 -6.94
N ASP A 212 -20.96 2.20 -7.58
CA ASP A 212 -20.09 2.17 -8.79
C ASP A 212 -20.84 1.92 -10.11
N GLY A 213 -22.18 1.79 -10.10
CA GLY A 213 -23.01 1.79 -11.32
C GLY A 213 -22.70 0.72 -12.39
N THR A 214 -21.86 -0.28 -12.08
CA THR A 214 -21.37 -1.25 -13.06
C THR A 214 -21.58 -2.67 -12.53
N PRO A 215 -22.46 -3.50 -13.14
CA PRO A 215 -22.67 -4.87 -12.68
C PRO A 215 -21.53 -5.78 -13.16
N MET A 216 -20.83 -6.43 -12.23
CA MET A 216 -20.00 -7.59 -12.56
C MET A 216 -20.91 -8.79 -12.81
N GLY A 217 -20.90 -9.30 -14.05
CA GLY A 217 -21.74 -10.41 -14.46
C GLY A 217 -21.40 -11.72 -13.73
N ASP A 218 -22.46 -12.42 -13.32
CA ASP A 218 -22.40 -13.75 -12.70
C ASP A 218 -21.72 -14.78 -13.63
N VAL A 219 -20.66 -15.42 -13.14
CA VAL A 219 -20.12 -16.64 -13.76
C VAL A 219 -21.03 -17.80 -13.38
N LYS A 220 -21.95 -18.16 -14.27
CA LYS A 220 -22.64 -19.45 -14.21
C LYS A 220 -21.86 -20.50 -14.97
N SER A 221 -21.69 -21.64 -14.31
CA SER A 221 -21.21 -22.90 -14.87
C SER A 221 -22.22 -23.51 -15.84
N GLU A 222 -21.81 -23.84 -17.06
CA GLU A 222 -22.49 -24.86 -17.86
C GLU A 222 -21.48 -25.74 -18.63
N LYS A 223 -21.83 -27.02 -18.70
CA LYS A 223 -21.09 -28.13 -19.30
C LYS A 223 -21.28 -28.19 -20.82
N GLU A 224 -20.24 -28.68 -21.49
CA GLU A 224 -20.16 -29.42 -22.77
C GLU A 224 -21.32 -29.32 -23.78
N HIS A 225 -21.00 -28.86 -25.00
CA HIS A 225 -21.17 -29.66 -26.23
C HIS A 225 -20.24 -29.13 -27.34
N GLY A 226 -19.58 -30.03 -28.06
CA GLY A 226 -18.64 -29.71 -29.13
C GLY A 226 -19.32 -29.15 -30.39
N THR A 227 -18.51 -28.61 -31.31
CA THR A 227 -18.36 -29.04 -32.72
C THR A 227 -17.64 -27.94 -33.53
N THR A 228 -16.52 -28.32 -34.16
CA THR A 228 -15.88 -27.84 -35.41
C THR A 228 -15.38 -26.38 -35.60
N VAL A 229 -14.09 -26.34 -35.94
CA VAL A 229 -13.32 -25.31 -36.66
C VAL A 229 -13.85 -25.08 -38.09
N PRO A 230 -13.69 -23.87 -38.65
CA PRO A 230 -12.94 -23.80 -39.92
C PRO A 230 -11.92 -22.65 -40.03
N ASP A 231 -10.84 -22.98 -40.74
CA ASP A 231 -9.80 -22.13 -41.33
C ASP A 231 -10.34 -20.93 -42.12
N LEU A 232 -9.60 -19.81 -42.12
CA LEU A 232 -9.41 -18.99 -43.32
C LEU A 232 -8.01 -18.38 -43.38
N ILE A 233 -7.28 -18.83 -44.41
CA ILE A 233 -6.02 -18.30 -44.96
C ILE A 233 -6.34 -17.20 -45.99
N GLY A 234 -5.45 -16.21 -46.15
CA GLY A 234 -5.36 -15.33 -47.33
C GLY A 234 -4.58 -14.02 -47.04
N GLU A 235 -3.25 -14.05 -47.07
CA GLU A 235 -2.37 -13.54 -48.16
C GLU A 235 -2.45 -12.01 -48.41
N SER A 236 -1.45 -11.23 -47.98
CA SER A 236 -0.18 -10.91 -48.69
C SER A 236 -0.23 -9.65 -49.58
N ARG A 237 0.48 -8.58 -49.20
CA ARG A 237 1.21 -7.73 -50.16
C ARG A 237 2.50 -7.19 -49.56
N LYS A 238 3.63 -7.64 -50.14
CA LYS A 238 5.01 -7.21 -49.90
C LYS A 238 5.32 -5.96 -50.71
N GLU A 239 6.09 -5.03 -50.14
CA GLU A 239 7.11 -4.29 -50.88
C GLU A 239 8.46 -4.43 -50.17
N LYS A 240 9.49 -4.73 -50.97
CA LYS A 240 10.88 -5.00 -50.63
C LYS A 240 11.72 -3.79 -51.03
N LEU A 241 12.75 -3.47 -50.24
CA LEU A 241 14.08 -2.94 -50.65
C LEU A 241 14.97 -2.97 -49.39
N SER A 242 15.64 -4.10 -49.07
CA SER A 242 17.02 -4.48 -49.43
C SER A 242 18.13 -3.66 -48.75
N GLY A 243 18.89 -4.29 -47.84
CA GLY A 243 20.21 -3.79 -47.43
C GLY A 243 20.78 -4.35 -46.11
N SER A 244 21.57 -5.43 -46.22
CA SER A 244 22.53 -6.01 -45.25
C SER A 244 22.04 -6.67 -43.96
N ALA A 245 22.52 -7.91 -43.79
CA ALA A 245 22.25 -8.84 -42.72
C ALA A 245 22.99 -8.50 -41.41
N ALA A 246 22.29 -8.65 -40.30
CA ALA A 246 22.82 -9.11 -39.02
C ALA A 246 21.62 -9.65 -38.21
N ASP A 247 21.70 -10.90 -37.78
CA ASP A 247 20.74 -11.53 -36.87
C ASP A 247 20.64 -10.71 -35.58
N GLY A 248 19.43 -10.32 -35.20
CA GLY A 248 19.13 -9.55 -33.99
C GLY A 248 17.89 -10.11 -33.29
N GLU A 249 18.12 -10.96 -32.29
CA GLU A 249 17.12 -11.41 -31.33
C GLU A 249 16.55 -10.23 -30.52
N PRO A 250 15.29 -10.30 -30.03
CA PRO A 250 14.72 -9.24 -29.20
C PRO A 250 15.36 -9.22 -27.81
N ASP A 251 15.86 -8.03 -27.44
CA ASP A 251 16.63 -7.71 -26.24
C ASP A 251 16.09 -8.32 -24.93
N LEU A 252 16.78 -9.39 -24.53
CA LEU A 252 16.69 -10.09 -23.26
C LEU A 252 17.75 -9.53 -22.29
N TYR A 253 17.60 -8.28 -21.85
CA TYR A 253 18.60 -7.62 -20.97
C TYR A 253 18.08 -7.33 -19.56
N VAL A 254 17.54 -8.34 -18.86
CA VAL A 254 17.52 -8.39 -17.38
C VAL A 254 17.65 -9.84 -16.91
N TYR A 255 18.80 -10.48 -17.16
CA TYR A 255 19.15 -11.77 -16.53
C TYR A 255 20.61 -11.87 -16.08
N LYS A 256 21.35 -10.75 -16.01
CA LYS A 256 22.80 -10.77 -15.72
C LYS A 256 23.21 -10.14 -14.38
N LEU A 257 22.33 -10.18 -13.38
CA LEU A 257 22.67 -9.86 -11.99
C LEU A 257 22.39 -11.02 -11.01
N SER A 258 21.64 -12.05 -11.42
CA SER A 258 21.44 -13.26 -10.61
C SER A 258 22.45 -14.37 -10.87
N GLU A 259 23.22 -14.32 -11.97
CA GLU A 259 24.24 -15.35 -12.29
C GLU A 259 25.68 -14.92 -11.98
N THR A 260 25.94 -13.62 -11.77
CA THR A 260 27.28 -13.12 -11.37
C THR A 260 27.50 -13.16 -9.86
N PHE A 261 26.42 -13.27 -9.07
CA PHE A 261 26.48 -13.48 -7.63
C PHE A 261 25.94 -14.88 -7.32
N GLY A 262 26.85 -15.84 -7.18
CA GLY A 262 26.51 -17.23 -6.89
C GLY A 262 25.73 -17.39 -5.59
N PHE A 263 24.41 -17.49 -5.67
CA PHE A 263 23.59 -18.12 -4.64
C PHE A 263 23.60 -19.62 -4.90
N GLY A 264 24.63 -20.29 -4.37
CA GLY A 264 24.70 -21.75 -4.33
C GLY A 264 23.51 -22.33 -3.56
N SER A 265 23.01 -23.48 -4.04
CA SER A 265 22.08 -24.30 -3.27
C SER A 265 22.74 -24.70 -1.94
N GLU A 266 21.95 -24.85 -0.87
CA GLU A 266 22.41 -25.09 0.51
C GLU A 266 23.23 -26.40 0.73
N ASN A 267 23.68 -27.10 -0.31
CA ASN A 267 24.58 -28.26 -0.19
C ASN A 267 26.08 -27.97 -0.35
N ASP A 268 26.50 -26.76 -0.73
CA ASP A 268 27.94 -26.44 -0.96
C ASP A 268 28.58 -25.59 0.14
N ARG A 269 27.98 -25.51 1.33
CA ARG A 269 28.50 -24.69 2.45
C ARG A 269 29.62 -25.38 3.25
N ALA A 270 30.50 -26.09 2.57
CA ALA A 270 31.75 -26.61 3.13
C ALA A 270 32.94 -25.98 2.38
N GLY A 271 33.24 -24.72 2.73
CA GLY A 271 34.51 -24.08 2.42
C GLY A 271 34.42 -22.90 1.45
N LEU A 272 34.14 -21.71 1.97
CA LEU A 272 34.52 -20.43 1.34
C LEU A 272 34.85 -19.45 2.46
N THR A 273 36.08 -18.96 2.45
CA THR A 273 36.67 -18.03 3.42
C THR A 273 36.15 -16.61 3.15
N ASP A 274 35.54 -15.98 4.16
CA ASP A 274 35.10 -14.59 4.13
C ASP A 274 36.31 -13.66 4.34
N SER A 275 36.78 -13.01 3.28
CA SER A 275 37.97 -12.14 3.28
C SER A 275 37.70 -10.73 2.74
N ALA A 276 36.45 -10.26 2.77
CA ALA A 276 36.12 -8.90 2.33
C ALA A 276 36.39 -7.89 3.47
N THR A 277 37.29 -6.93 3.22
CA THR A 277 37.61 -5.88 4.19
C THR A 277 36.43 -4.91 4.33
N GLU A 278 36.40 -4.13 5.41
CA GLU A 278 35.34 -3.14 5.64
C GLU A 278 35.34 -2.05 4.55
N GLU A 279 36.52 -1.72 4.02
CA GLU A 279 36.71 -0.79 2.90
C GLU A 279 36.14 -1.34 1.58
N ASP A 280 36.22 -2.66 1.35
CA ASP A 280 35.61 -3.30 0.17
C ASP A 280 34.07 -3.23 0.23
N ARG A 281 33.49 -3.41 1.43
CA ARG A 281 32.03 -3.32 1.65
C ARG A 281 31.52 -1.90 1.51
N GLU A 282 32.25 -0.90 2.00
CA GLU A 282 31.91 0.51 1.83
C GLU A 282 31.96 0.91 0.35
N LYS A 283 32.96 0.44 -0.40
CA LYS A 283 33.08 0.71 -1.82
C LYS A 283 31.94 0.07 -2.62
N GLU A 284 31.56 -1.17 -2.31
CA GLU A 284 30.42 -1.83 -2.93
C GLU A 284 29.09 -1.11 -2.61
N ALA A 285 28.92 -0.62 -1.38
CA ALA A 285 27.76 0.17 -0.97
C ALA A 285 27.69 1.51 -1.71
N GLU A 286 28.81 2.22 -1.88
CA GLU A 286 28.84 3.49 -2.63
C GLU A 286 28.63 3.26 -4.13
N GLU A 287 29.16 2.19 -4.72
CA GLU A 287 28.90 1.84 -6.12
C GLU A 287 27.41 1.55 -6.37
N ARG A 288 26.76 0.83 -5.44
CA ARG A 288 25.30 0.61 -5.46
C ARG A 288 24.54 1.92 -5.32
N ARG A 289 24.94 2.80 -4.40
CA ARG A 289 24.34 4.13 -4.20
C ARG A 289 24.42 4.98 -5.47
N GLN A 290 25.59 5.02 -6.12
CA GLN A 290 25.79 5.76 -7.37
C GLN A 290 24.96 5.18 -8.53
N ALA A 291 24.79 3.85 -8.58
CA ALA A 291 23.91 3.22 -9.56
C ALA A 291 22.45 3.63 -9.37
N VAL A 292 21.94 3.63 -8.13
CA VAL A 292 20.58 4.09 -7.78
C VAL A 292 20.39 5.56 -8.16
N LEU A 293 21.36 6.43 -7.86
CA LEU A 293 21.29 7.85 -8.21
C LEU A 293 21.21 8.07 -9.73
N ARG A 294 21.97 7.31 -10.52
CA ARG A 294 21.88 7.35 -11.98
C ARG A 294 20.52 6.89 -12.48
N GLU A 295 19.97 5.83 -11.92
CA GLU A 295 18.62 5.35 -12.26
C GLU A 295 17.55 6.39 -11.92
N ILE A 296 17.65 7.06 -10.76
CA ILE A 296 16.76 8.17 -10.37
C ILE A 296 16.88 9.34 -11.38
N GLU A 297 18.09 9.69 -11.79
CA GLU A 297 18.32 10.77 -12.75
C GLU A 297 17.75 10.43 -14.14
N GLU A 298 17.90 9.19 -14.59
CA GLU A 298 17.29 8.69 -15.82
C GLU A 298 15.76 8.63 -15.73
N LEU A 299 15.20 8.13 -14.63
CA LEU A 299 13.75 8.16 -14.37
C LEU A 299 13.21 9.59 -14.42
N ASN A 300 13.94 10.57 -13.91
CA ASN A 300 13.53 11.96 -13.97
C ASN A 300 13.58 12.58 -15.37
N ARG A 301 14.30 11.96 -16.33
CA ARG A 301 14.27 12.34 -17.76
C ARG A 301 13.09 11.74 -18.52
N VAL A 302 12.46 10.68 -17.98
CA VAL A 302 11.32 9.99 -18.59
C VAL A 302 10.01 10.74 -18.26
N PRO A 303 9.12 10.96 -19.25
CA PRO A 303 7.80 11.55 -19.01
C PRO A 303 7.04 10.83 -17.89
N HIS A 304 6.31 11.58 -17.09
CA HIS A 304 5.59 11.05 -15.93
C HIS A 304 4.65 9.87 -16.28
N GLU A 305 3.91 9.98 -17.38
CA GLU A 305 2.97 8.94 -17.83
C GLU A 305 3.69 7.64 -18.19
N GLU A 306 4.90 7.74 -18.77
CA GLU A 306 5.70 6.58 -19.10
C GLU A 306 6.29 5.92 -17.85
N ARG A 307 6.72 6.70 -16.84
CA ARG A 307 7.12 6.16 -15.54
C ARG A 307 5.97 5.39 -14.86
N ALA A 308 4.79 6.00 -14.80
CA ALA A 308 3.60 5.35 -14.24
C ALA A 308 3.24 4.07 -15.01
N ALA A 309 3.34 4.08 -16.35
CA ALA A 309 3.11 2.89 -17.16
C ALA A 309 4.12 1.77 -16.89
N ARG A 310 5.41 2.11 -16.77
CA ARG A 310 6.47 1.15 -16.40
C ARG A 310 6.24 0.55 -15.03
N GLN A 311 5.83 1.36 -14.04
CA GLN A 311 5.55 0.87 -12.70
C GLN A 311 4.34 -0.09 -12.69
N ARG A 312 3.24 0.28 -13.37
CA ARG A 312 2.08 -0.62 -13.52
C ARG A 312 2.46 -1.95 -14.17
N ALA A 313 3.30 -1.91 -15.21
CA ALA A 313 3.76 -3.12 -15.89
C ALA A 313 4.62 -3.99 -14.96
N ARG A 314 5.53 -3.40 -14.18
CA ARG A 314 6.32 -4.11 -13.15
C ARG A 314 5.41 -4.76 -12.11
N HIS A 315 4.41 -4.03 -11.61
CA HIS A 315 3.50 -4.56 -10.60
C HIS A 315 2.64 -5.70 -11.13
N LYS A 316 2.13 -5.57 -12.35
CA LYS A 316 1.39 -6.65 -13.03
C LYS A 316 2.24 -7.91 -13.19
N GLN A 317 3.48 -7.77 -13.64
CA GLN A 317 4.41 -8.90 -13.76
C GLN A 317 4.73 -9.55 -12.41
N HIS A 318 4.86 -8.75 -11.35
CA HIS A 318 5.07 -9.25 -9.99
C HIS A 318 3.87 -10.09 -9.52
N VAL A 319 2.65 -9.56 -9.62
CA VAL A 319 1.43 -10.26 -9.25
C VAL A 319 1.29 -11.58 -10.03
N GLU A 320 1.48 -11.56 -11.34
CA GLU A 320 1.39 -12.77 -12.19
C GLU A 320 2.44 -13.82 -11.79
N ARG A 321 3.65 -13.40 -11.42
CA ARG A 321 4.70 -14.30 -10.94
C ARG A 321 4.34 -14.93 -9.61
N GLU A 322 3.90 -14.14 -8.63
CA GLU A 322 3.54 -14.65 -7.30
C GLU A 322 2.29 -15.54 -7.33
N GLN A 323 1.32 -15.26 -8.21
CA GLN A 323 0.18 -16.14 -8.45
C GLN A 323 0.61 -17.50 -9.00
N LYS A 324 1.54 -17.54 -9.96
CA LYS A 324 2.11 -18.80 -10.46
C LYS A 324 2.87 -19.56 -9.36
N ARG A 325 3.69 -18.85 -8.56
CA ARG A 325 4.38 -19.43 -7.41
C ARG A 325 3.40 -20.02 -6.40
N LEU A 326 2.30 -19.34 -6.12
CA LEU A 326 1.26 -19.82 -5.21
C LEU A 326 0.62 -21.11 -5.72
N GLN A 327 0.21 -21.14 -7.00
CA GLN A 327 -0.40 -22.31 -7.62
C GLN A 327 0.56 -23.52 -7.59
N GLU A 328 1.83 -23.31 -7.93
CA GLU A 328 2.84 -24.36 -7.89
C GLU A 328 3.07 -24.88 -6.46
N ALA A 329 3.17 -23.98 -5.50
CA ALA A 329 3.41 -24.33 -4.10
C ALA A 329 2.22 -25.09 -3.47
N LEU A 330 0.99 -24.73 -3.83
CA LEU A 330 -0.22 -25.46 -3.41
C LEU A 330 -0.28 -26.86 -4.04
N ARG A 331 0.03 -26.97 -5.35
CA ARG A 331 0.12 -28.27 -6.03
C ARG A 331 1.18 -29.17 -5.41
N LEU A 332 2.33 -28.60 -5.04
CA LEU A 332 3.41 -29.34 -4.37
C LEU A 332 2.96 -29.82 -2.99
N ALA A 333 2.33 -28.96 -2.19
CA ALA A 333 1.82 -29.30 -0.88
C ALA A 333 0.79 -30.45 -0.94
N GLU A 334 -0.13 -30.41 -1.90
CA GLU A 334 -1.08 -31.49 -2.15
C GLU A 334 -0.36 -32.80 -2.55
N SER A 335 0.58 -32.73 -3.48
CA SER A 335 1.35 -33.91 -3.92
C SER A 335 2.18 -34.56 -2.82
N GLN A 336 2.61 -33.77 -1.84
CA GLN A 336 3.41 -34.21 -0.69
C GLN A 336 2.54 -34.58 0.53
N GLY A 337 1.21 -34.42 0.45
CA GLY A 337 0.29 -34.68 1.56
C GLY A 337 0.56 -33.77 2.77
N LEU A 338 0.97 -32.52 2.53
CA LEU A 338 1.16 -31.54 3.59
C LEU A 338 -0.20 -31.08 4.13
N GLU A 339 -0.26 -30.88 5.44
CA GLU A 339 -1.40 -30.24 6.12
C GLU A 339 -1.15 -28.73 6.19
N GLU A 340 -2.21 -27.94 6.37
CA GLU A 340 -2.12 -26.49 6.53
C GLU A 340 -2.61 -26.04 7.90
N ASP A 341 -1.74 -25.36 8.65
CA ASP A 341 -2.16 -24.56 9.79
C ASP A 341 -2.76 -23.24 9.25
N VAL A 342 -4.04 -23.00 9.53
CA VAL A 342 -4.79 -21.82 9.05
C VAL A 342 -5.01 -20.84 10.20
N TYR A 343 -4.59 -19.60 9.97
CA TYR A 343 -4.73 -18.50 10.93
C TYR A 343 -5.60 -17.38 10.36
N THR A 344 -6.52 -16.92 11.18
CA THR A 344 -7.47 -15.85 10.90
C THR A 344 -7.08 -14.54 11.60
N LEU A 345 -7.78 -13.45 11.31
CA LEU A 345 -7.59 -12.17 12.01
C LEU A 345 -7.82 -12.26 13.53
N SER A 346 -8.58 -13.23 14.01
CA SER A 346 -8.78 -13.45 15.46
C SER A 346 -7.58 -14.12 16.13
N ASN A 347 -6.89 -15.06 15.48
CA ASN A 347 -5.92 -15.93 16.15
C ASN A 347 -4.46 -15.82 15.65
N TRP A 348 -4.16 -15.12 14.55
CA TRP A 348 -2.81 -15.06 13.97
C TRP A 348 -1.72 -14.57 14.91
N THR A 349 -2.07 -13.79 15.94
CA THR A 349 -1.12 -13.31 16.93
C THR A 349 -0.44 -14.44 17.69
N SER A 350 -1.01 -15.65 17.71
CA SER A 350 -0.35 -16.84 18.29
C SER A 350 0.98 -17.18 17.59
N LEU A 351 1.20 -16.68 16.37
CA LEU A 351 2.45 -16.82 15.62
C LEU A 351 3.57 -15.90 16.15
N LEU A 352 3.24 -14.91 16.98
CA LEU A 352 4.19 -13.93 17.49
C LEU A 352 4.74 -14.31 18.87
N PRO A 353 5.97 -13.89 19.22
CA PRO A 353 6.45 -13.91 20.60
C PRO A 353 5.55 -13.12 21.57
N ALA A 354 5.53 -13.53 22.85
CA ALA A 354 4.61 -12.98 23.85
C ALA A 354 4.67 -11.45 24.03
N ASN A 355 5.86 -10.86 23.92
CA ASN A 355 6.04 -9.40 23.99
C ASN A 355 5.36 -8.68 22.82
N LEU A 356 5.41 -9.24 21.61
CA LEU A 356 4.75 -8.66 20.44
C LEU A 356 3.23 -8.87 20.49
N GLN A 357 2.77 -10.01 20.99
CA GLN A 357 1.34 -10.24 21.25
C GLN A 357 0.76 -9.14 22.16
N GLN A 358 1.46 -8.80 23.24
CA GLN A 358 1.03 -7.71 24.14
C GLN A 358 1.00 -6.34 23.46
N ARG A 359 1.95 -6.06 22.56
CA ARG A 359 1.94 -4.83 21.76
C ARG A 359 0.75 -4.77 20.80
N VAL A 360 0.40 -5.88 20.16
CA VAL A 360 -0.79 -5.98 19.31
C VAL A 360 -2.07 -5.75 20.12
N LEU A 361 -2.19 -6.36 21.30
CA LEU A 361 -3.33 -6.15 22.19
C LEU A 361 -3.46 -4.69 22.62
N THR A 362 -2.35 -4.07 23.05
CA THR A 362 -2.31 -2.65 23.42
C THR A 362 -2.74 -1.76 22.25
N ALA A 363 -2.24 -2.04 21.05
CA ALA A 363 -2.60 -1.27 19.85
C ALA A 363 -4.09 -1.41 19.52
N ARG A 364 -4.65 -2.63 19.56
CA ARG A 364 -6.10 -2.85 19.36
C ARG A 364 -6.94 -2.01 20.31
N GLU A 365 -6.59 -1.98 21.59
CA GLU A 365 -7.28 -1.17 22.59
C GLU A 365 -7.17 0.33 22.29
N LYS A 366 -5.95 0.83 22.05
CA LYS A 366 -5.69 2.26 21.79
C LYS A 366 -6.28 2.75 20.47
N MET A 367 -6.41 1.87 19.49
CA MET A 367 -6.97 2.16 18.18
C MET A 367 -8.50 2.08 18.13
N ALA A 368 -9.15 1.57 19.18
CA ALA A 368 -10.60 1.43 19.22
C ALA A 368 -11.31 2.78 19.01
N GLY A 369 -12.11 2.87 17.95
CA GLY A 369 -12.86 4.08 17.57
C GLY A 369 -11.99 5.24 17.09
N VAL A 370 -10.70 5.02 16.77
CA VAL A 370 -9.83 6.07 16.20
C VAL A 370 -10.30 6.46 14.81
N VAL A 371 -10.72 5.50 13.98
CA VAL A 371 -11.11 5.67 12.57
C VAL A 371 -12.64 5.82 12.39
N ALA A 372 -13.32 6.32 13.42
CA ALA A 372 -14.71 6.73 13.34
C ALA A 372 -14.86 8.05 12.54
N ASP A 373 -16.09 8.36 12.14
CA ASP A 373 -16.41 9.65 11.49
C ASP A 373 -15.89 10.82 12.35
N PRO A 374 -15.00 11.68 11.80
CA PRO A 374 -14.38 12.77 12.54
C PRO A 374 -15.31 13.95 12.84
N GLY A 375 -16.55 13.96 12.34
CA GLY A 375 -17.52 15.04 12.59
C GLY A 375 -17.14 16.37 11.94
N VAL A 376 -16.30 16.36 10.91
CA VAL A 376 -15.93 17.52 10.09
C VAL A 376 -16.14 17.17 8.62
N PRO A 377 -16.38 18.14 7.71
CA PRO A 377 -16.53 17.82 6.30
C PRO A 377 -15.34 17.01 5.75
N VAL A 378 -15.59 15.78 5.29
CA VAL A 378 -14.55 14.88 4.79
C VAL A 378 -14.55 14.82 3.27
N ARG A 379 -13.36 14.86 2.67
CA ARG A 379 -13.15 14.55 1.26
C ARG A 379 -12.23 13.34 1.18
N CYS A 380 -12.69 12.27 0.57
CA CYS A 380 -11.90 11.06 0.46
C CYS A 380 -11.48 10.77 -0.98
N ILE A 381 -10.18 10.58 -1.18
CA ILE A 381 -9.55 10.35 -2.47
C ILE A 381 -8.72 9.07 -2.35
N TRP A 382 -8.96 8.09 -3.20
CA TRP A 382 -8.12 6.90 -3.28
C TRP A 382 -8.05 6.38 -4.71
N SER A 383 -7.14 5.43 -4.91
CA SER A 383 -7.01 4.69 -6.16
C SER A 383 -7.31 3.21 -5.93
N LYS A 384 -7.74 2.49 -6.96
CA LYS A 384 -7.72 1.02 -6.97
C LYS A 384 -7.17 0.52 -8.30
N PHE A 385 -6.42 -0.58 -8.27
CA PHE A 385 -6.13 -1.31 -9.50
C PHE A 385 -7.36 -2.06 -9.99
N SER A 386 -7.47 -2.19 -11.31
CA SER A 386 -8.51 -2.98 -11.99
C SER A 386 -8.33 -4.49 -11.87
N TYR A 387 -7.26 -4.93 -11.22
CA TYR A 387 -6.94 -6.34 -10.94
C TYR A 387 -6.40 -6.47 -9.51
N PRO A 388 -6.44 -7.68 -8.90
CA PRO A 388 -5.91 -7.90 -7.56
C PRO A 388 -4.41 -7.63 -7.50
N THR A 389 -4.01 -6.68 -6.66
CA THR A 389 -2.62 -6.21 -6.55
C THR A 389 -2.12 -6.08 -5.12
N THR A 390 -3.03 -6.19 -4.16
CA THR A 390 -2.77 -5.77 -2.78
C THR A 390 -2.84 -6.95 -1.85
N ASP A 391 -1.78 -7.16 -1.07
CA ASP A 391 -1.69 -8.26 -0.11
C ASP A 391 -2.87 -8.24 0.87
N VAL A 392 -3.51 -9.40 1.02
CA VAL A 392 -4.56 -9.62 2.01
C VAL A 392 -4.38 -10.88 2.85
N ALA A 393 -3.48 -11.77 2.42
CA ALA A 393 -3.10 -12.97 3.15
C ALA A 393 -1.74 -13.47 2.66
N TYR A 394 -1.18 -14.44 3.39
CA TYR A 394 0.17 -14.96 3.16
C TYR A 394 0.19 -16.48 3.26
N TYR A 395 0.86 -17.13 2.29
CA TYR A 395 1.10 -18.58 2.31
C TYR A 395 2.59 -18.87 2.55
N TYR A 396 2.89 -19.68 3.56
CA TYR A 396 4.24 -20.12 3.92
C TYR A 396 4.42 -21.60 3.52
N PRO A 397 4.91 -21.88 2.30
CA PRO A 397 5.01 -23.25 1.79
C PRO A 397 6.07 -24.12 2.48
N TRP A 398 7.02 -23.51 3.20
CA TRP A 398 8.11 -24.22 3.87
C TRP A 398 7.95 -24.34 5.39
N GLY A 399 6.79 -23.96 5.93
CA GLY A 399 6.53 -24.03 7.37
C GLY A 399 7.31 -23.05 8.25
N ASN A 400 8.24 -22.27 7.67
CA ASN A 400 9.10 -21.33 8.39
C ASN A 400 8.68 -19.87 8.13
N LEU A 401 8.35 -19.16 9.21
CA LEU A 401 7.94 -17.75 9.19
C LEU A 401 9.10 -16.77 8.94
N ASP A 402 10.35 -17.20 9.11
CA ASP A 402 11.54 -16.40 8.78
C ASP A 402 11.78 -16.32 7.27
N ARG A 403 11.13 -17.18 6.47
CA ARG A 403 11.17 -17.11 5.01
C ARG A 403 10.02 -16.25 4.49
N HIS A 404 10.24 -15.57 3.37
CA HIS A 404 9.18 -14.75 2.77
C HIS A 404 7.99 -15.61 2.34
N PRO A 405 6.77 -15.20 2.71
CA PRO A 405 5.58 -15.87 2.24
C PRO A 405 5.34 -15.55 0.77
N ILE A 406 4.51 -16.38 0.14
CA ILE A 406 3.87 -16.04 -1.12
C ILE A 406 2.63 -15.20 -0.79
N PRO A 407 2.54 -13.95 -1.26
CA PRO A 407 1.39 -13.09 -1.01
C PRO A 407 0.15 -13.58 -1.76
N ILE A 408 -1.01 -13.39 -1.13
CA ILE A 408 -2.33 -13.59 -1.72
C ILE A 408 -2.94 -12.21 -1.89
N PHE A 409 -3.32 -11.87 -3.12
CA PHE A 409 -3.75 -10.52 -3.48
C PHE A 409 -5.27 -10.38 -3.56
N ASP A 410 -5.73 -9.17 -3.28
CA ASP A 410 -7.08 -8.66 -3.52
C ASP A 410 -6.99 -7.25 -4.14
N TYR A 411 -8.14 -6.63 -4.38
CA TYR A 411 -8.22 -5.26 -4.88
C TYR A 411 -7.77 -4.24 -3.83
N GLY A 412 -7.07 -3.22 -4.31
CA GLY A 412 -6.55 -2.11 -3.52
C GLY A 412 -5.61 -1.27 -4.38
N ASP A 413 -4.78 -0.47 -3.73
CA ASP A 413 -3.82 0.42 -4.40
C ASP A 413 -2.40 -0.12 -4.37
N ASP A 414 -2.22 -1.45 -4.35
CA ASP A 414 -0.99 -2.24 -4.10
C ASP A 414 -0.55 -2.36 -2.63
N THR A 415 -0.96 -1.43 -1.76
CA THR A 415 -0.48 -1.39 -0.37
C THR A 415 -1.61 -1.48 0.63
N VAL A 416 -2.67 -0.74 0.40
CA VAL A 416 -3.83 -0.66 1.27
C VAL A 416 -5.01 -1.37 0.58
N PRO A 417 -5.61 -2.37 1.23
CA PRO A 417 -6.77 -3.07 0.67
C PRO A 417 -7.95 -2.12 0.47
N LEU A 418 -8.77 -2.39 -0.54
CA LEU A 418 -9.92 -1.55 -0.89
C LEU A 418 -10.85 -1.23 0.31
N PRO A 419 -11.24 -2.17 1.20
CA PRO A 419 -12.09 -1.84 2.34
C PRO A 419 -11.49 -0.79 3.28
N SER A 420 -10.16 -0.77 3.42
CA SER A 420 -9.45 0.21 4.24
C SER A 420 -9.39 1.58 3.57
N LEU A 421 -9.12 1.61 2.25
CA LEU A 421 -9.12 2.83 1.44
C LEU A 421 -10.48 3.52 1.40
N SER A 422 -11.56 2.74 1.28
CA SER A 422 -12.91 3.26 1.07
C SER A 422 -13.67 3.55 2.36
N LEU A 423 -13.14 3.22 3.55
CA LEU A 423 -13.87 3.36 4.81
C LEU A 423 -14.38 4.79 5.03
N CYS A 424 -13.52 5.78 4.77
CA CYS A 424 -13.85 7.20 4.82
C CYS A 424 -15.12 7.57 4.04
N ALA A 425 -15.41 6.88 2.93
CA ALA A 425 -16.56 7.19 2.07
C ALA A 425 -17.90 6.80 2.70
N SER A 426 -17.86 5.93 3.71
CA SER A 426 -19.04 5.51 4.47
C SER A 426 -19.42 6.48 5.59
N TRP A 427 -18.55 7.44 5.92
CA TRP A 427 -18.81 8.37 7.01
C TRP A 427 -19.90 9.38 6.64
N PRO A 428 -20.89 9.62 7.53
CA PRO A 428 -21.90 10.67 7.33
C PRO A 428 -21.36 12.06 7.00
N SER A 429 -20.18 12.43 7.52
CA SER A 429 -19.53 13.72 7.24
C SER A 429 -18.82 13.81 5.89
N THR A 430 -18.75 12.72 5.12
CA THR A 430 -18.08 12.71 3.82
C THR A 430 -18.90 13.45 2.77
N VAL A 431 -18.38 14.61 2.36
CA VAL A 431 -19.01 15.48 1.37
C VAL A 431 -18.59 15.16 -0.07
N LYS A 432 -17.44 14.50 -0.25
CA LYS A 432 -16.96 14.12 -1.58
C LYS A 432 -16.08 12.88 -1.53
N THR A 433 -16.37 11.98 -2.46
CA THR A 433 -15.56 10.79 -2.74
C THR A 433 -14.98 10.91 -4.13
N THR A 434 -13.71 10.55 -4.32
CA THR A 434 -13.06 10.51 -5.62
C THR A 434 -12.22 9.25 -5.75
N VAL A 435 -12.55 8.42 -6.73
CA VAL A 435 -11.85 7.17 -7.02
C VAL A 435 -11.05 7.35 -8.30
N LEU A 436 -9.79 6.96 -8.26
CA LEU A 436 -8.88 6.91 -9.39
C LEU A 436 -8.58 5.44 -9.71
N ASP A 437 -8.15 5.17 -10.94
CA ASP A 437 -7.86 3.80 -11.38
C ASP A 437 -6.38 3.62 -11.69
N ASN A 438 -5.84 2.48 -11.23
CA ASN A 438 -4.49 2.00 -11.54
C ASN A 438 -3.37 2.99 -11.18
N LEU A 439 -3.56 3.74 -10.10
CA LEU A 439 -2.47 4.46 -9.43
C LEU A 439 -2.01 3.67 -8.22
N ASP A 440 -0.70 3.49 -8.13
CA ASP A 440 0.00 2.95 -6.96
C ASP A 440 -0.14 3.90 -5.76
N HIS A 441 -0.03 3.31 -4.57
CA HIS A 441 -0.20 3.98 -3.28
C HIS A 441 0.64 5.27 -3.14
N MET A 442 1.87 5.27 -3.64
CA MET A 442 2.84 6.36 -3.59
C MET A 442 2.78 7.26 -4.83
N TYR A 443 2.57 6.71 -6.02
CA TYR A 443 2.57 7.46 -7.28
C TYR A 443 1.32 8.31 -7.51
N ILE A 444 0.28 8.19 -6.69
CA ILE A 444 -0.92 9.02 -6.75
C ILE A 444 -0.60 10.53 -6.78
N PHE A 445 0.42 10.99 -6.05
CA PHE A 445 0.79 12.41 -6.00
C PHE A 445 1.40 12.95 -7.28
N ALA A 446 1.96 12.08 -8.11
CA ALA A 446 2.59 12.48 -9.34
C ALA A 446 1.60 12.44 -10.53
N ASP A 447 0.45 11.78 -10.36
CA ASP A 447 -0.61 11.69 -11.37
C ASP A 447 -1.24 13.05 -11.73
N ARG A 448 -1.44 13.27 -13.04
CA ARG A 448 -2.03 14.51 -13.57
C ARG A 448 -3.50 14.66 -13.21
N GLY A 449 -4.26 13.57 -13.22
CA GLY A 449 -5.68 13.55 -12.87
C GLY A 449 -5.88 13.93 -11.40
N PHE A 450 -5.12 13.29 -10.50
CA PHE A 450 -5.07 13.64 -9.09
C PHE A 450 -4.72 15.12 -8.88
N ASN A 451 -3.66 15.61 -9.51
CA ASN A 451 -3.25 17.02 -9.37
C ASN A 451 -4.31 18.00 -9.92
N LYS A 452 -5.02 17.65 -10.99
CA LYS A 452 -6.16 18.43 -11.48
C LYS A 452 -7.32 18.47 -10.47
N ILE A 453 -7.57 17.37 -9.77
CA ILE A 453 -8.58 17.31 -8.70
C ILE A 453 -8.17 18.24 -7.55
N ILE A 454 -6.92 18.17 -7.09
CA ILE A 454 -6.38 19.06 -6.05
C ILE A 454 -6.48 20.53 -6.49
N TYR A 455 -6.07 20.84 -7.72
CA TYR A 455 -6.17 22.19 -8.27
C TYR A 455 -7.61 22.70 -8.20
N ASN A 456 -8.58 21.94 -8.70
CA ASN A 456 -9.98 22.35 -8.70
C ASN A 456 -10.56 22.46 -7.29
N MET A 457 -10.13 21.59 -6.36
CA MET A 457 -10.61 21.53 -4.98
C MET A 457 -10.16 22.74 -4.16
N PHE A 458 -8.93 23.21 -4.37
CA PHE A 458 -8.34 24.33 -3.61
C PHE A 458 -8.25 25.62 -4.41
N SER A 459 -8.81 25.65 -5.63
CA SER A 459 -8.95 26.89 -6.39
C SER A 459 -9.87 27.84 -5.64
N PRO A 460 -9.51 29.13 -5.50
CA PRO A 460 -10.40 30.11 -4.93
C PRO A 460 -11.67 30.20 -5.78
N VAL A 461 -12.84 30.05 -5.13
CA VAL A 461 -14.12 30.34 -5.80
C VAL A 461 -14.09 31.81 -6.21
N PRO A 462 -14.38 32.16 -7.49
CA PRO A 462 -14.51 33.55 -7.87
C PRO A 462 -15.54 34.21 -6.95
N ALA A 463 -15.15 35.30 -6.28
CA ALA A 463 -16.10 36.10 -5.52
C ALA A 463 -17.31 36.39 -6.42
N ALA A 464 -18.52 36.14 -5.93
CA ALA A 464 -19.75 36.35 -6.69
C ALA A 464 -19.72 37.74 -7.34
N GLY A 465 -19.57 37.79 -8.67
CA GLY A 465 -19.48 39.03 -9.45
C GLY A 465 -18.13 39.35 -10.10
N ALA A 466 -17.06 38.58 -9.87
CA ALA A 466 -15.79 38.77 -10.59
C ALA A 466 -15.76 37.95 -11.89
N GLN A 467 -15.83 38.63 -13.04
CA GLN A 467 -15.52 38.03 -14.35
C GLN A 467 -14.07 37.50 -14.35
N PRO A 468 -13.80 36.33 -14.95
CA PRO A 468 -12.44 35.80 -15.04
C PRO A 468 -11.58 36.69 -15.96
N THR A 469 -10.65 37.44 -15.38
CA THR A 469 -9.62 38.14 -16.14
C THR A 469 -8.65 37.12 -16.71
N VAL A 470 -8.83 36.75 -17.97
CA VAL A 470 -7.86 35.95 -18.72
C VAL A 470 -6.63 36.81 -18.97
N LEU A 471 -5.63 36.73 -18.09
CA LEU A 471 -4.29 37.24 -18.38
C LEU A 471 -3.55 36.18 -19.21
N TYR A 472 -3.62 36.31 -20.53
CA TYR A 472 -2.64 35.67 -21.41
C TYR A 472 -1.27 36.30 -21.13
N PRO A 473 -0.21 35.51 -20.86
CA PRO A 473 1.14 36.05 -20.81
C PRO A 473 1.53 36.45 -22.24
N SER A 474 1.68 37.75 -22.47
CA SER A 474 2.35 38.25 -23.67
C SER A 474 3.83 37.87 -23.61
N GLU A 475 4.26 37.12 -24.61
CA GLU A 475 5.62 37.05 -25.13
C GLU A 475 6.74 36.64 -24.16
N ALA A 476 7.15 35.38 -24.30
CA ALA A 476 8.46 34.91 -23.93
C ALA A 476 9.55 35.80 -24.58
N LYS A 477 10.32 36.50 -23.75
CA LYS A 477 11.67 36.92 -24.13
C LYS A 477 12.65 35.94 -23.52
N SER A 478 13.39 35.28 -24.41
CA SER A 478 14.59 34.49 -24.17
C SER A 478 15.54 35.21 -23.22
N PHE A 479 16.02 34.52 -22.18
CA PHE A 479 17.44 34.41 -21.80
C PHE A 479 17.61 33.28 -20.79
#